data_AF-A0A3N2KRL9-F1
#
_entry.id   AF-A0A3N2KRL9-F1
#
_cell.length_a   1.000
_cell.length_b   1.000
_cell.length_c   1.000
_cell.angle_alpha   90.00
_cell.angle_beta   90.00
_cell.angle_gamma   90.00
#
_symmetry.space_group_name_H-M   'P 1'
#
loop_
_entity.id
_entity.type
_entity.pdbx_description
1 polymer ?
#
loop_
_entity_poly.entity_id
_entity_poly.type
_entity_poly.pdbx_seq_one_letter_code
_entity_poly.pdbx_strand_id
1 'polypeptide(L)'
;MIPCFLNFGTGELIIIFFAIILLFGAKRIPELARSMGKGISMFKQGMNEAVDQIKETPDAKPSSADSASDNTQTKNEADRK
;
A
#
# COMPACT_ATOMS: atom_id res chain seq x y z
N MET A 1 15.54 35.53 2.47
CA MET A 1 15.11 35.15 1.11
C MET A 1 14.87 33.64 1.09
N ILE A 2 13.81 33.20 1.77
CA ILE A 2 13.33 31.82 1.75
C ILE A 2 12.18 31.83 0.73
N PRO A 3 12.15 30.94 -0.27
CA PRO A 3 11.14 31.00 -1.32
C PRO A 3 9.76 30.71 -0.72
N CYS A 4 8.89 31.73 -0.74
CA CYS A 4 7.56 31.77 -0.12
C CYS A 4 6.55 30.71 -0.60
N PHE A 5 6.89 29.77 -1.47
CA PHE A 5 5.91 28.97 -2.20
C PHE A 5 6.45 27.60 -2.61
N LEU A 6 7.04 26.83 -1.68
CA LEU A 6 7.16 25.37 -1.86
C LEU A 6 5.76 24.75 -1.87
N ASN A 7 5.05 24.94 -2.98
CA ASN A 7 3.78 24.35 -3.40
C ASN A 7 2.72 24.30 -2.29
N PHE A 8 1.67 25.11 -2.40
CA PHE A 8 0.54 25.25 -1.45
C PHE A 8 -0.05 23.95 -0.84
N GLY A 9 0.31 22.76 -1.32
CA GLY A 9 0.02 21.48 -0.65
C GLY A 9 1.18 20.86 0.13
N THR A 10 2.42 20.90 -0.36
CA THR A 10 3.54 20.14 0.24
C THR A 10 4.09 20.79 1.51
N GLY A 11 4.28 22.11 1.50
CA GLY A 11 4.77 22.84 2.67
C GLY A 11 3.76 22.82 3.83
N GLU A 12 2.48 23.02 3.51
CA GLU A 12 1.40 23.01 4.50
C GLU A 12 1.18 21.61 5.09
N LEU A 13 1.19 20.55 4.26
CA LEU A 13 1.11 19.18 4.76
C LEU A 13 2.27 18.83 5.69
N ILE A 14 3.50 19.26 5.38
CA ILE A 14 4.65 19.01 6.25
C ILE A 14 4.45 19.66 7.61
N ILE A 15 3.94 20.90 7.66
CA ILE A 15 3.67 21.61 8.92
C ILE A 15 2.58 20.90 9.73
N ILE A 16 1.47 20.51 9.10
CA ILE A 16 0.37 19.79 9.75
C ILE A 16 0.86 18.43 10.27
N PHE A 17 1.63 17.71 9.46
CA PHE A 17 2.20 16.42 9.84
C PHE A 17 3.13 16.55 11.05
N PHE A 18 3.96 17.61 11.08
CA PHE A 18 4.79 17.93 12.23
C PHE A 18 3.96 18.24 13.47
N ALA A 19 2.89 19.02 13.34
CA ALA A 19 2.00 19.34 14.46
C ALA A 19 1.33 18.09 15.06
N ILE A 20 0.85 17.17 14.21
CA ILE A 20 0.28 15.88 14.63
C ILE A 20 1.36 15.03 15.33
N ILE A 21 2.59 14.99 14.80
CA ILE A 21 3.70 14.28 15.42
C ILE A 21 4.07 14.87 16.78
N LEU A 22 4.01 16.19 16.97
CA LEU A 22 4.25 16.80 18.29
C LEU A 22 3.14 16.46 19.28
N LEU A 23 1.88 16.44 18.84
CA LEU A 23 0.74 16.17 19.71
C LEU A 23 0.62 14.70 20.11
N PHE A 24 0.80 13.79 19.15
CA PHE A 24 0.63 12.35 19.35
C PHE A 24 1.97 11.61 19.55
N GLY A 25 3.09 12.21 19.18
CA GLY A 25 4.42 11.61 19.23
C GLY A 25 4.78 10.84 17.94
N ALA A 26 6.06 10.90 17.55
CA ALA A 26 6.59 10.23 16.35
C ALA A 26 6.41 8.70 16.36
N LYS A 27 6.20 8.11 17.53
CA LYS A 27 6.03 6.66 17.70
C LYS A 27 4.59 6.19 17.46
N ARG A 28 3.58 7.05 17.62
CA ARG A 28 2.16 6.67 17.52
C ARG A 28 1.69 6.49 16.08
N ILE A 29 1.99 7.43 15.18
CA ILE A 29 1.60 7.30 13.76
C ILE A 29 2.03 5.97 13.11
N PRO A 30 3.31 5.53 13.20
CA PRO A 30 3.72 4.27 12.60
C PRO A 30 3.15 3.04 13.33
N GLU A 31 2.85 3.15 14.62
CA GLU A 31 2.22 2.08 15.40
C GLU A 31 0.76 1.87 14.98
N LEU A 32 -0.01 2.97 14.83
CA LEU A 32 -1.37 2.92 14.28
C LEU A 32 -1.38 2.45 12.82
N ALA A 33 -0.45 2.93 11.98
CA ALA A 33 -0.35 2.48 10.59
C ALA A 33 -0.05 0.98 10.49
N ARG A 34 0.80 0.43 11.36
CA ARG A 34 1.10 -1.00 11.41
C ARG A 34 -0.11 -1.84 11.84
N SER A 35 -0.85 -1.42 12.87
CA SER A 35 -2.04 -2.15 13.31
C SER A 35 -3.17 -2.07 12.28
N MET A 36 -3.39 -0.89 11.70
CA MET A 36 -4.39 -0.66 10.66
C MET A 36 -4.02 -1.41 9.36
N GLY A 37 -2.76 -1.40 8.96
CA GLY A 37 -2.27 -2.11 7.76
C GLY A 37 -2.44 -3.62 7.86
N LYS A 38 -2.19 -4.22 9.04
CA LYS A 38 -2.48 -5.63 9.28
C LYS A 38 -3.98 -5.94 9.16
N GLY A 39 -4.85 -5.09 9.72
CA GLY A 39 -6.30 -5.23 9.60
C GLY A 39 -6.79 -5.17 8.15
N ILE A 40 -6.32 -4.17 7.39
CA ILE A 40 -6.66 -4.01 5.96
C ILE A 40 -6.15 -5.20 5.13
N SER A 41 -4.95 -5.70 5.40
CA SER A 41 -4.40 -6.88 4.70
C SER A 41 -5.23 -8.13 4.93
N MET A 42 -5.59 -8.41 6.18
CA MET A 42 -6.43 -9.56 6.54
C MET A 42 -7.85 -9.42 5.99
N PHE A 43 -8.41 -8.20 6.02
CA PHE A 43 -9.71 -7.90 5.41
C PHE A 43 -9.69 -8.13 3.90
N LYS A 44 -8.65 -7.68 3.20
CA LYS A 44 -8.51 -7.89 1.75
C LYS A 44 -8.37 -9.37 1.39
N GLN A 45 -7.60 -10.13 2.18
CA GLN A 45 -7.46 -11.58 1.98
C GLN A 45 -8.78 -12.33 2.18
N GLY A 46 -9.47 -12.07 3.29
CA GLY A 46 -10.78 -12.69 3.55
C GLY A 46 -11.84 -12.28 2.54
N MET A 47 -11.82 -11.03 2.07
CA MET A 47 -12.72 -10.56 1.01
C MET A 47 -12.45 -11.24 -0.33
N ASN A 48 -11.18 -11.41 -0.71
CA ASN A 48 -10.82 -12.14 -1.93
C ASN A 48 -11.23 -13.61 -1.87
N GLU A 49 -11.00 -14.28 -0.74
CA GLU A 49 -11.38 -15.67 -0.53
C GLU A 49 -12.91 -15.85 -0.55
N ALA A 50 -13.65 -14.91 0.04
CA ALA A 50 -15.12 -14.90 -0.04
C ALA A 50 -15.61 -14.70 -1.48
N VAL A 51 -14.97 -13.80 -2.25
CA VAL A 51 -15.31 -13.58 -3.66
C VAL A 51 -15.00 -14.83 -4.49
N ASP A 52 -13.88 -15.51 -4.25
CA ASP A 52 -13.50 -16.73 -4.96
C ASP A 52 -14.44 -17.91 -4.65
N GLN A 53 -14.88 -18.05 -3.39
CA GLN A 53 -15.88 -19.06 -3.00
C GLN A 53 -17.26 -18.81 -3.63
N ILE A 54 -17.65 -17.55 -3.82
CA ILE A 54 -18.90 -17.19 -4.53
C ILE A 54 -18.78 -17.48 -6.03
N LYS A 55 -17.55 -17.45 -6.56
CA LYS A 55 -17.23 -17.68 -7.97
C LYS A 55 -17.13 -19.15 -8.39
N GLU A 56 -17.03 -20.08 -7.43
CA GLU A 56 -17.08 -21.52 -7.71
C GLU A 56 -18.51 -22.03 -8.01
N THR A 57 -19.53 -21.18 -7.90
CA THR A 57 -20.79 -21.39 -8.62
C THR A 57 -20.53 -21.13 -10.11
N PRO A 58 -20.78 -22.11 -11.00
CA PRO A 58 -20.26 -22.09 -12.37
C PRO A 58 -21.07 -21.12 -13.22
N ASP A 59 -20.86 -19.81 -13.11
CA ASP A 59 -21.20 -18.78 -14.10
C ASP A 59 -20.98 -17.37 -13.49
N ALA A 60 -19.74 -16.88 -13.46
CA ALA A 60 -19.41 -15.46 -13.63
C ALA A 60 -17.90 -15.19 -13.43
N LYS A 61 -17.18 -15.03 -14.54
CA LYS A 61 -15.91 -14.30 -14.57
C LYS A 61 -16.23 -12.81 -14.28
N PRO A 62 -15.49 -12.17 -13.35
CA PRO A 62 -14.57 -11.14 -13.85
C PRO A 62 -13.17 -11.27 -13.25
N SER A 63 -12.22 -10.97 -14.12
CA SER A 63 -10.81 -10.71 -13.85
C SER A 63 -10.62 -9.28 -13.34
N SER A 64 -9.46 -9.02 -12.74
CA SER A 64 -8.83 -7.73 -12.34
C SER A 64 -8.86 -7.48 -10.81
N ALA A 65 -7.78 -7.10 -10.13
CA ALA A 65 -6.49 -6.56 -10.57
C ALA A 65 -5.41 -6.73 -9.47
N ASP A 66 -4.17 -6.89 -9.93
CA ASP A 66 -2.91 -6.36 -9.37
C ASP A 66 -2.44 -6.84 -7.99
N SER A 67 -1.68 -7.94 -8.01
CA SER A 67 -0.52 -8.11 -7.12
C SER A 67 0.75 -7.99 -7.96
N ALA A 68 1.24 -6.76 -8.08
CA ALA A 68 2.60 -6.49 -8.51
C ALA A 68 3.58 -7.01 -7.45
N SER A 69 4.07 -8.23 -7.64
CA SER A 69 5.44 -8.63 -7.27
C SER A 69 5.75 -9.95 -7.99
N ASP A 70 5.84 -9.84 -9.31
CA ASP A 70 6.56 -10.82 -10.12
C ASP A 70 8.06 -10.67 -9.80
N ASN A 71 8.55 -11.73 -9.17
CA ASN A 71 9.91 -12.19 -9.07
C ASN A 71 10.95 -11.46 -9.97
N THR A 72 11.91 -10.81 -9.32
CA THR A 72 13.20 -10.51 -9.94
C THR A 72 13.94 -11.82 -10.26
N GLN A 73 13.75 -12.33 -11.49
CA GLN A 73 14.64 -13.33 -12.07
C GLN A 73 14.93 -13.00 -13.54
N THR A 74 15.68 -11.92 -13.74
CA THR A 74 16.41 -11.68 -14.97
C THR A 74 17.90 -11.64 -14.64
N LYS A 75 18.57 -12.80 -14.70
CA LYS A 75 19.97 -12.86 -15.13
C LYS A 75 20.38 -14.25 -15.62
N ASN A 76 20.25 -14.39 -16.94
CA ASN A 76 21.26 -14.92 -17.84
C ASN A 76 21.52 -16.44 -17.80
N GLU A 77 20.72 -17.12 -18.61
CA GLU A 77 21.18 -17.97 -19.70
C GLU A 77 22.57 -17.54 -20.22
N ALA A 78 23.60 -18.31 -19.83
CA ALA A 78 24.94 -18.32 -20.42
C ALA A 78 25.46 -19.76 -20.48
N ASP A 79 24.59 -20.69 -20.87
CA ASP A 79 24.97 -22.08 -21.13
C ASP A 79 24.18 -22.62 -22.32
N ARG A 80 24.51 -22.10 -23.52
CA ARG A 80 24.34 -22.81 -24.81
C ARG A 80 24.95 -22.02 -25.98
N LYS A 81 26.24 -22.25 -26.24
CA LYS A 81 26.86 -22.56 -27.56
C LYS A 81 28.34 -22.23 -27.56
#